data_AF-A0A851DP80-F1
#
_entry.id   AF-A0A851DP80-F1
#
_cell.length_a   1.000
_cell.length_b   1.000
_cell.length_c   1.000
_cell.angle_alpha   90.00
_cell.angle_beta   90.00
_cell.angle_gamma   90.00
#
_symmetry.space_group_name_H-M   'P 1'
#
loop_
_entity.id
_entity.type
_entity.pdbx_description
1 polymer ?
#
loop_
_entity_poly.entity_id
_entity_poly.type
_entity_poly.pdbx_seq_one_letter_code
_entity_poly.pdbx_strand_id
1 'polypeptide(L)'
;LEELTPKPVQDTGNILKQGYLEKRSREHSFFGSEWQKRWCVLDKSSFYYFANEKSKQPKGNFSIERYSARLASHLRKDSRKSCCFELTCPGKRTYEFTAPSPAEAEDWVDQIQFLLKDLSSLTIPCDEEDEGEIYNDVDSSDSINTTSHNTTLNQEESNVEMNDDDIYEVLPGKQPNKQ
;
A
#
# COMPACT_ATOMS: atom_id res chain seq x y z
N LEU A 1 45.77 -11.48 -1.04
CA LEU A 1 44.56 -10.64 -1.05
C LEU A 1 43.50 -11.42 -1.81
N GLU A 2 42.34 -11.69 -1.19
CA GLU A 2 41.20 -12.18 -1.97
C GLU A 2 40.61 -11.01 -2.76
N GLU A 3 40.62 -11.16 -4.08
CA GLU A 3 40.00 -10.23 -5.00
C GLU A 3 38.48 -10.39 -4.89
N LEU A 4 37.85 -9.53 -4.08
CA LEU A 4 36.39 -9.44 -3.96
C LEU A 4 35.81 -8.94 -5.28
N THR A 5 35.69 -9.84 -6.25
CA THR A 5 35.03 -9.56 -7.52
C THR A 5 33.61 -9.09 -7.22
N PRO A 6 33.25 -7.83 -7.56
CA PRO A 6 31.91 -7.36 -7.25
C PRO A 6 30.94 -8.23 -8.04
N LYS A 7 30.05 -8.93 -7.33
CA LYS A 7 28.98 -9.71 -7.97
C LYS A 7 28.14 -8.74 -8.81
N PRO A 8 27.63 -9.14 -9.99
CA PRO A 8 26.59 -8.36 -10.64
C PRO A 8 25.43 -8.16 -9.66
N VAL A 9 24.65 -7.08 -9.82
CA VAL A 9 23.38 -6.97 -9.10
C VAL A 9 22.62 -8.25 -9.37
N GLN A 10 22.37 -9.01 -8.31
CA GLN A 10 21.73 -10.31 -8.42
C GLN A 10 20.35 -10.06 -8.98
N ASP A 11 20.01 -10.78 -10.05
CA ASP A 11 18.64 -10.85 -10.50
C ASP A 11 17.81 -11.37 -9.32
N THR A 12 17.00 -10.50 -8.73
CA THR A 12 16.35 -10.75 -7.43
C THR A 12 15.19 -11.75 -7.56
N GLY A 13 14.99 -12.33 -8.75
CA GLY A 13 13.85 -13.19 -9.10
C GLY A 13 12.54 -12.40 -9.22
N ASN A 14 12.60 -11.08 -9.03
CA ASN A 14 11.46 -10.19 -8.83
C ASN A 14 11.48 -8.98 -9.80
N ILE A 15 12.37 -8.99 -10.79
CA ILE A 15 12.44 -7.93 -11.81
C ILE A 15 11.15 -7.99 -12.63
N LEU A 16 10.36 -6.91 -12.55
CA LEU A 16 9.07 -6.79 -13.23
C LEU A 16 9.24 -6.20 -14.63
N LYS A 17 10.11 -5.19 -14.77
CA LYS A 17 10.48 -4.63 -16.06
C LYS A 17 11.92 -4.11 -16.03
N GLN A 18 12.63 -4.30 -17.13
CA GLN A 18 13.98 -3.77 -17.32
C GLN A 18 14.19 -3.34 -18.77
N GLY A 19 15.01 -2.31 -18.98
CA GLY A 19 15.22 -1.75 -20.31
C GLY A 19 16.06 -0.48 -20.33
N TYR A 20 16.47 -0.06 -21.53
CA TYR A 20 17.16 1.22 -21.70
C TYR A 20 16.17 2.39 -21.76
N LEU A 21 16.35 3.36 -20.87
CA LEU A 21 15.62 4.63 -20.85
C LEU A 21 16.59 5.80 -20.93
N GLU A 22 16.19 6.88 -21.57
CA GLU A 22 16.85 8.18 -21.43
C GLU A 22 16.30 8.89 -20.20
N LYS A 23 17.12 9.10 -19.18
CA LYS A 23 16.71 9.79 -17.96
C LYS A 23 17.16 11.25 -17.99
N ARG A 24 16.29 12.19 -17.63
CA ARG A 24 16.65 13.61 -17.49
C ARG A 24 17.64 13.83 -16.33
N SER A 25 18.62 14.71 -16.55
CA SER A 25 19.57 15.18 -15.55
C SER A 25 18.85 15.84 -14.37
N ARG A 26 19.46 15.85 -13.18
CA ARG A 26 18.95 16.65 -12.04
C ARG A 26 19.19 18.13 -12.24
N GLU A 27 20.33 18.44 -12.83
CA GLU A 27 20.87 19.78 -12.99
C GLU A 27 20.82 20.13 -14.47
N HIS A 28 20.50 21.39 -14.80
CA HIS A 28 20.67 21.91 -16.15
C HIS A 28 22.12 21.66 -16.56
N SER A 29 22.31 20.73 -17.50
CA SER A 29 23.62 20.16 -17.76
C SER A 29 24.44 21.14 -18.58
N PHE A 30 25.08 22.10 -17.91
CA PHE A 30 25.88 23.17 -18.52
C PHE A 30 26.97 22.66 -19.49
N PHE A 31 27.37 21.39 -19.37
CA PHE A 31 28.39 20.74 -20.18
C PHE A 31 27.96 19.36 -20.73
N GLY A 32 26.67 19.08 -20.87
CA GLY A 32 26.24 17.75 -21.35
C GLY A 32 24.79 17.65 -21.82
N SER A 33 24.45 16.48 -22.37
CA SER A 33 23.08 16.18 -22.76
C SER A 33 22.15 16.16 -21.56
N GLU A 34 21.05 16.92 -21.63
CA GLU A 34 19.97 16.91 -20.64
C GLU A 34 19.40 15.51 -20.41
N TRP A 35 19.35 14.70 -21.48
CA TRP A 35 18.89 13.31 -21.47
C TRP A 35 20.08 12.35 -21.51
N GLN A 36 20.12 11.41 -20.55
CA GLN A 36 21.20 10.44 -20.43
C GLN A 36 20.67 9.01 -20.51
N LYS A 37 21.15 8.22 -21.47
CA LYS A 37 20.80 6.79 -21.57
C LYS A 37 21.28 6.04 -20.32
N ARG A 38 20.38 5.30 -19.69
CA ARG A 38 20.59 4.45 -18.51
C ARG A 38 19.90 3.11 -18.74
N TRP A 39 20.45 2.06 -18.16
CA TRP A 39 19.71 0.80 -18.01
C TRP A 39 18.90 0.91 -16.74
N CYS A 40 17.57 0.77 -16.84
CA CYS A 40 16.64 0.89 -15.74
C CYS A 40 16.04 -0.48 -15.42
N VAL A 41 15.85 -0.75 -14.13
CA VAL A 41 15.31 -2.00 -13.60
C VAL A 41 14.30 -1.66 -12.51
N LEU A 42 13.11 -2.24 -12.61
CA LEU A 42 12.03 -2.12 -11.64
C LEU A 42 11.84 -3.48 -10.95
N ASP A 43 12.06 -3.51 -9.64
CA ASP A 43 11.94 -4.67 -8.76
C ASP A 43 10.97 -4.30 -7.63
N LYS A 44 9.79 -4.93 -7.62
CA LYS A 44 8.69 -4.69 -6.67
C LYS A 44 8.40 -3.21 -6.45
N SER A 45 8.90 -2.63 -5.36
CA SER A 45 8.70 -1.23 -4.98
C SER A 45 9.92 -0.33 -5.22
N SER A 46 11.00 -0.85 -5.80
CA SER A 46 12.28 -0.17 -6.00
C SER A 46 12.66 -0.02 -7.47
N PHE A 47 13.01 1.20 -7.87
CA PHE A 47 13.49 1.53 -9.21
C PHE A 47 14.98 1.82 -9.19
N TYR A 48 15.76 1.04 -9.93
CA TYR A 48 17.21 1.14 -10.06
C TYR A 48 17.58 1.69 -11.43
N TYR A 49 18.66 2.48 -11.50
CA TYR A 49 19.23 2.90 -12.78
C TYR A 49 20.76 2.79 -12.79
N PHE A 50 21.28 2.26 -13.89
CA PHE A 50 22.67 1.90 -14.11
C PHE A 50 23.24 2.70 -15.30
N ALA A 51 24.57 2.79 -15.40
CA ALA A 51 25.20 3.42 -16.57
C ALA A 51 24.95 2.61 -17.85
N ASN A 52 24.99 1.29 -17.72
CA ASN A 52 24.64 0.30 -18.74
C ASN A 52 24.21 -1.01 -18.04
N GLU A 53 23.64 -1.93 -18.80
CA GLU A 53 23.18 -3.26 -18.33
C GLU A 53 24.28 -4.10 -17.66
N LYS A 54 25.53 -3.98 -18.13
CA LYS A 54 26.69 -4.70 -17.58
C LYS A 54 27.29 -4.05 -16.32
N SER A 55 26.68 -2.98 -15.80
CA SER A 55 27.19 -2.23 -14.66
C SER A 55 26.91 -2.96 -13.34
N LYS A 56 27.98 -3.32 -12.62
CA LYS A 56 27.88 -4.03 -11.33
C LYS A 56 27.28 -3.19 -10.19
N GLN A 57 27.26 -1.87 -10.33
CA GLN A 57 26.69 -0.95 -9.33
C GLN A 57 25.67 -0.01 -9.98
N PRO A 58 24.50 0.22 -9.35
CA PRO A 58 23.56 1.24 -9.81
C PRO A 58 24.17 2.64 -9.64
N LYS A 59 23.86 3.54 -10.58
CA LYS A 59 24.14 4.98 -10.45
C LYS A 59 23.19 5.65 -9.44
N GLY A 60 22.10 4.99 -9.11
CA GLY A 60 21.20 5.33 -8.01
C GLY A 60 19.97 4.44 -8.02
N ASN A 61 19.16 4.56 -6.97
CA ASN A 61 17.88 3.90 -6.83
C ASN A 61 16.90 4.83 -6.10
N PHE A 62 15.60 4.52 -6.16
CA PHE A 62 14.57 5.15 -5.36
C PHE A 62 13.37 4.21 -5.20
N SER A 63 12.70 4.23 -4.04
CA SER A 63 11.40 3.56 -3.86
C SER A 63 10.31 4.33 -4.61
N ILE A 64 9.44 3.60 -5.32
CA ILE A 64 8.29 4.14 -6.03
C ILE A 64 7.06 4.30 -5.13
N GLU A 65 6.98 3.71 -3.93
CA GLU A 65 5.75 3.56 -3.10
C GLU A 65 4.87 4.80 -2.90
N ARG A 66 5.44 6.02 -3.00
CA ARG A 66 4.71 7.30 -2.85
C ARG A 66 4.78 8.18 -4.09
N TYR A 67 5.27 7.64 -5.20
CA TYR A 67 5.29 8.27 -6.52
C TYR A 67 4.00 7.98 -7.28
N SER A 68 3.80 8.70 -8.37
CA SER A 68 2.77 8.46 -9.37
C SER A 68 3.43 8.57 -10.73
N ALA A 69 3.33 7.52 -11.55
CA ALA A 69 3.80 7.52 -12.92
C ALA A 69 2.74 8.07 -13.87
N ARG A 70 3.13 8.89 -14.85
CA ARG A 70 2.25 9.36 -15.93
C ARG A 70 3.04 9.65 -17.21
N LEU A 71 2.36 9.55 -18.36
CA LEU A 71 2.89 10.09 -19.62
C LEU A 71 3.03 11.61 -19.53
N ALA A 72 4.12 12.13 -20.09
CA ALA A 72 4.56 13.50 -19.90
C ALA A 72 5.05 14.10 -21.23
N SER A 73 4.11 14.25 -22.17
CA SER A 73 4.38 14.77 -23.52
C SER A 73 4.80 16.24 -23.60
N HIS A 74 4.79 16.96 -22.47
CA HIS A 74 5.31 18.32 -22.36
C HIS A 74 6.84 18.37 -22.18
N LEU A 75 7.49 17.24 -21.87
CA LEU A 75 8.94 17.16 -21.60
C LEU A 75 9.81 17.35 -22.84
N ARG A 76 9.27 17.11 -24.04
CA ARG A 76 9.96 17.28 -25.33
C ARG A 76 9.02 17.90 -26.36
N LYS A 77 9.58 18.65 -27.30
CA LYS A 77 8.85 19.25 -28.44
C LYS A 77 9.03 18.47 -29.75
N ASP A 78 9.83 17.40 -29.74
CA ASP A 78 10.12 16.56 -30.90
C ASP A 78 9.10 15.41 -31.06
N SER A 79 9.32 14.54 -32.05
CA SER A 79 8.50 13.35 -32.29
C SER A 79 8.53 12.32 -31.16
N ARG A 80 9.49 12.42 -30.23
CA ARG A 80 9.65 11.50 -29.09
C ARG A 80 8.88 11.96 -27.85
N LYS A 81 8.10 13.05 -27.94
CA LYS A 81 7.22 13.53 -26.87
C LYS A 81 6.23 12.47 -26.37
N SER A 82 5.70 11.61 -27.24
CA SER A 82 4.82 10.49 -26.85
C SER A 82 5.58 9.32 -26.19
N CYS A 83 6.91 9.26 -26.31
CA CYS A 83 7.75 8.31 -25.58
C CYS A 83 8.15 8.83 -24.18
N CYS A 84 7.65 9.99 -23.74
CA CYS A 84 8.06 10.62 -22.49
C CYS A 84 7.12 10.29 -21.34
N PHE A 85 7.67 9.98 -20.17
CA PHE A 85 6.93 9.77 -18.94
C PHE A 85 7.69 10.31 -17.73
N GLU A 86 6.99 10.53 -16.63
CA GLU A 86 7.57 11.02 -15.38
C GLU A 86 7.00 10.30 -14.15
N LEU A 87 7.81 10.23 -13.11
CA LEU A 87 7.41 9.81 -11.77
C LEU A 87 7.50 11.02 -10.85
N THR A 88 6.34 11.52 -10.40
CA THR A 88 6.23 12.60 -9.41
C THR A 88 5.84 12.07 -8.04
N CYS A 89 6.37 12.64 -6.96
CA CYS A 89 5.93 12.38 -5.58
C CYS A 89 5.83 13.73 -4.85
N PRO A 90 4.70 14.04 -4.18
CA PRO A 90 4.58 15.26 -3.37
C PRO A 90 5.72 15.38 -2.36
N GLY A 91 6.35 16.55 -2.28
CA GLY A 91 7.49 16.81 -1.39
C GLY A 91 8.81 16.11 -1.77
N LYS A 92 8.87 15.37 -2.89
CA LYS A 92 10.11 14.76 -3.40
C LYS A 92 10.42 15.23 -4.82
N ARG A 93 11.63 14.87 -5.28
CA ARG A 93 12.11 15.10 -6.64
C ARG A 93 11.23 14.35 -7.67
N THR A 94 10.92 14.99 -8.79
CA THR A 94 10.44 14.32 -10.01
C THR A 94 11.56 13.59 -10.76
N TYR A 95 11.25 12.43 -11.33
CA TYR A 95 12.12 11.69 -12.25
C TYR A 95 11.49 11.58 -13.62
N GLU A 96 12.17 12.10 -14.64
CA GLU A 96 11.66 12.15 -16.02
C GLU A 96 12.46 11.23 -16.93
N PHE A 97 11.75 10.52 -17.80
CA PHE A 97 12.27 9.48 -18.67
C PHE A 97 11.72 9.61 -20.11
N THR A 98 12.53 9.24 -21.10
CA THR A 98 12.09 8.97 -22.47
C THR A 98 12.39 7.51 -22.81
N ALA A 99 11.36 6.77 -23.20
CA ALA A 99 11.41 5.40 -23.71
C ALA A 99 11.92 5.36 -25.17
N PRO A 100 12.26 4.17 -25.71
CA PRO A 100 12.59 4.01 -27.13
C PRO A 100 11.36 4.17 -28.04
N SER A 101 10.15 3.84 -27.56
CA SER A 101 8.88 3.95 -28.30
C SER A 101 7.73 4.45 -27.39
N PRO A 102 6.60 4.89 -27.94
CA PRO A 102 5.42 5.27 -27.14
C PRO A 102 4.84 4.08 -26.38
N ALA A 103 4.72 2.92 -27.02
CA ALA A 103 4.22 1.69 -26.40
C ALA A 103 5.09 1.25 -25.20
N GLU A 104 6.42 1.40 -25.27
CA GLU A 104 7.27 1.17 -24.10
C GLU A 104 7.05 2.20 -22.99
N ALA A 105 6.77 3.47 -23.32
CA ALA A 105 6.48 4.49 -22.30
C ALA A 105 5.14 4.20 -21.59
N GLU A 106 4.13 3.77 -22.33
CA GLU A 106 2.84 3.31 -21.81
C GLU A 106 3.05 2.09 -20.89
N ASP A 107 3.71 1.04 -21.37
CA ASP A 107 3.98 -0.18 -20.59
C ASP A 107 4.82 0.08 -19.32
N TRP A 108 5.81 0.98 -19.38
CA TRP A 108 6.52 1.44 -18.17
C TRP A 108 5.58 2.16 -17.18
N VAL A 109 4.70 3.03 -17.65
CA VAL A 109 3.75 3.76 -16.78
C VAL A 109 2.73 2.79 -16.17
N ASP A 110 2.13 1.91 -16.97
CA ASP A 110 1.11 0.97 -16.54
C ASP A 110 1.66 -0.04 -15.54
N GLN A 111 2.85 -0.61 -15.81
CA GLN A 111 3.50 -1.53 -14.87
C GLN A 111 3.83 -0.86 -13.53
N ILE A 112 4.27 0.41 -13.55
CA ILE A 112 4.52 1.16 -12.31
C ILE A 112 3.20 1.50 -11.61
N GLN A 113 2.17 1.98 -12.32
CA GLN A 113 0.87 2.30 -11.73
C GLN A 113 0.18 1.08 -11.12
N PHE A 114 0.30 -0.09 -11.74
CA PHE A 114 -0.21 -1.34 -11.21
C PHE A 114 0.41 -1.65 -9.84
N LEU A 115 1.74 -1.57 -9.72
CA LEU A 115 2.45 -1.81 -8.47
C LEU A 115 2.10 -0.79 -7.38
N LEU A 116 1.88 0.47 -7.76
CA LEU A 116 1.47 1.52 -6.82
C LEU A 116 0.07 1.25 -6.25
N LYS A 117 -0.86 0.77 -7.08
CA LYS A 117 -2.20 0.35 -6.66
C LYS A 117 -2.11 -0.86 -5.72
N ASP A 118 -1.34 -1.88 -6.10
CA ASP A 118 -1.11 -3.09 -5.29
C ASP A 118 -0.52 -2.74 -3.92
N LEU A 119 0.58 -1.96 -3.88
CA LEU A 119 1.20 -1.46 -2.65
C LEU A 119 0.24 -0.64 -1.77
N SER A 120 -0.69 0.11 -2.36
CA SER A 120 -1.74 0.82 -1.62
C SER A 120 -2.91 -0.07 -1.18
N SER A 121 -3.08 -1.25 -1.78
CA SER A 121 -4.12 -2.21 -1.44
C SER A 121 -3.71 -3.17 -0.32
N LEU A 122 -2.41 -3.29 -0.01
CA LEU A 122 -1.91 -4.08 1.12
C LEU A 122 -2.24 -3.45 2.49
N THR A 123 -2.63 -2.17 2.55
CA THR A 123 -3.25 -1.61 3.75
C THR A 123 -4.73 -1.99 3.76
N ILE A 124 -5.06 -3.03 4.52
CA ILE A 124 -6.44 -3.32 4.93
C ILE A 124 -6.95 -2.06 5.64
N PRO A 125 -8.04 -1.41 5.19
CA PRO A 125 -8.76 -0.47 6.02
C PRO A 125 -9.26 -1.26 7.23
N CYS A 126 -8.81 -0.90 8.42
CA CYS A 126 -9.57 -1.27 9.61
C CYS A 126 -10.91 -0.55 9.47
N ASP A 127 -11.99 -1.31 9.29
CA ASP A 127 -13.33 -0.81 9.55
C ASP A 127 -13.41 -0.60 11.07
N GLU A 128 -12.95 0.58 11.52
CA GLU A 128 -13.06 1.04 12.89
C GLU A 128 -14.53 1.39 13.17
N GLU A 129 -15.22 0.46 13.83
CA GLU A 129 -16.40 0.69 14.67
C GLU A 129 -17.72 1.05 13.91
N ASP A 130 -18.90 0.70 14.41
CA ASP A 130 -19.26 0.63 15.84
C ASP A 130 -20.28 -0.48 16.18
N GLU A 131 -20.06 -1.06 17.36
CA GLU A 131 -20.96 -1.77 18.28
C GLU A 131 -21.94 -2.86 17.79
N GLY A 132 -21.87 -4.02 18.48
CA GLY A 132 -22.85 -5.09 18.32
C GLY A 132 -24.12 -4.84 19.14
N GLU A 133 -25.27 -4.85 18.46
CA GLU A 133 -26.59 -4.91 19.11
C GLU A 133 -26.67 -6.16 20.00
N ILE A 134 -26.67 -5.93 21.32
CA ILE A 134 -26.80 -7.00 22.31
C ILE A 134 -28.18 -7.65 22.17
N TYR A 135 -28.16 -8.95 21.91
CA TYR A 135 -29.32 -9.84 21.90
C TYR A 135 -29.92 -9.93 23.31
N ASN A 136 -30.91 -9.09 23.59
CA ASN A 136 -31.79 -9.28 24.74
C ASN A 136 -32.69 -10.50 24.49
N ASP A 137 -32.42 -11.57 25.22
CA ASP A 137 -33.22 -12.79 25.20
C ASP A 137 -34.55 -12.60 25.97
N VAL A 138 -35.53 -13.44 25.67
CA VAL A 138 -36.93 -13.33 26.13
C VAL A 138 -37.17 -14.12 27.43
N ASP A 139 -37.97 -13.59 28.40
CA ASP A 139 -39.20 -14.26 28.94
C ASP A 139 -39.97 -13.50 30.08
N SER A 140 -41.29 -13.41 29.90
CA SER A 140 -42.47 -13.40 30.83
C SER A 140 -42.54 -12.80 32.26
N SER A 141 -43.56 -11.93 32.44
CA SER A 141 -44.58 -11.87 33.55
C SER A 141 -44.17 -11.43 34.99
N ASP A 142 -44.99 -10.77 35.84
CA ASP A 142 -46.46 -10.50 35.88
C ASP A 142 -46.85 -9.38 36.92
N SER A 143 -47.94 -8.59 36.67
CA SER A 143 -48.88 -7.97 37.68
C SER A 143 -48.40 -6.94 38.76
N ILE A 144 -49.08 -5.83 39.20
CA ILE A 144 -50.49 -5.32 39.15
C ILE A 144 -50.66 -3.76 39.20
N ASN A 145 -51.78 -3.27 38.60
CA ASN A 145 -52.56 -2.01 38.72
C ASN A 145 -52.35 -0.92 39.82
N THR A 146 -52.48 0.36 39.41
CA THR A 146 -53.55 1.30 39.89
C THR A 146 -53.97 2.39 38.86
N THR A 147 -55.17 2.26 38.26
CA THR A 147 -56.25 3.27 38.08
C THR A 147 -55.95 4.75 38.43
N SER A 148 -56.22 5.83 37.68
CA SER A 148 -56.79 6.17 36.34
C SER A 148 -56.39 7.66 36.08
N HIS A 149 -56.43 8.30 34.89
CA HIS A 149 -57.47 8.39 33.86
C HIS A 149 -57.00 9.11 32.56
N ASN A 150 -57.66 8.80 31.43
CA ASN A 150 -57.79 9.52 30.14
C ASN A 150 -56.65 9.58 29.06
N THR A 151 -56.60 8.53 28.23
CA THR A 151 -56.86 8.65 26.77
C THR A 151 -55.80 9.32 25.86
N THR A 152 -54.79 8.55 25.38
CA THR A 152 -54.65 8.13 23.95
C THR A 152 -53.20 7.82 23.50
N LEU A 153 -53.00 6.60 22.97
CA LEU A 153 -51.86 6.09 22.16
C LEU A 153 -50.46 5.93 22.80
N ASN A 154 -50.20 4.69 23.26
CA ASN A 154 -49.07 3.79 22.94
C ASN A 154 -47.63 4.34 22.81
N GLN A 155 -46.56 3.75 23.36
CA GLN A 155 -46.39 2.62 24.30
C GLN A 155 -44.94 2.61 24.83
N GLU A 156 -44.77 2.88 26.13
CA GLU A 156 -43.86 2.28 27.17
C GLU A 156 -42.57 1.53 26.70
N GLU A 157 -41.32 1.78 27.11
CA GLU A 157 -40.61 2.26 28.35
C GLU A 157 -40.26 1.21 29.45
N SER A 158 -39.14 1.46 30.16
CA SER A 158 -38.23 0.54 30.88
C SER A 158 -38.44 0.36 32.40
N ASN A 159 -37.79 -0.64 33.04
CA ASN A 159 -37.17 -0.67 34.41
C ASN A 159 -36.53 -2.07 34.68
N VAL A 160 -35.38 -2.34 35.35
CA VAL A 160 -34.74 -1.91 36.64
C VAL A 160 -35.28 -2.73 37.85
N GLU A 161 -34.50 -3.38 38.75
CA GLU A 161 -33.07 -3.23 39.18
C GLU A 161 -32.28 -4.58 39.46
N MET A 162 -31.52 -4.71 40.58
CA MET A 162 -30.47 -5.73 40.93
C MET A 162 -30.88 -6.88 41.89
N ASN A 163 -30.01 -7.89 42.07
CA ASN A 163 -29.56 -8.42 43.39
C ASN A 163 -28.26 -9.24 43.28
N ASP A 164 -27.35 -9.07 44.26
CA ASP A 164 -26.15 -9.91 44.49
C ASP A 164 -26.46 -11.09 45.43
N ASP A 165 -25.76 -12.23 45.30
CA ASP A 165 -25.26 -13.07 46.42
C ASP A 165 -24.55 -14.37 45.93
N ASP A 166 -23.33 -14.59 46.45
CA ASP A 166 -22.52 -15.82 46.57
C ASP A 166 -22.78 -17.07 45.68
N ILE A 167 -21.91 -17.29 44.69
CA ILE A 167 -21.56 -18.65 44.19
C ILE A 167 -20.03 -18.84 44.18
N TYR A 168 -19.52 -19.62 45.14
CA TYR A 168 -18.18 -20.21 45.10
C TYR A 168 -18.25 -21.62 44.51
N GLU A 169 -17.55 -21.88 43.40
CA GLU A 169 -17.39 -23.23 42.85
C GLU A 169 -15.96 -23.77 43.03
N VAL A 170 -15.85 -25.03 43.43
CA VAL A 170 -14.62 -25.64 44.00
C VAL A 170 -13.83 -26.38 42.91
N LEU A 171 -12.53 -26.11 42.80
CA LEU A 171 -11.62 -26.78 41.85
C LEU A 171 -11.23 -28.21 42.31
N PRO A 172 -11.59 -29.29 41.56
CA PRO A 172 -11.15 -30.64 41.89
C PRO A 172 -9.72 -30.95 41.41
N GLY A 173 -8.80 -31.08 42.38
CA GLY A 173 -7.79 -32.14 42.49
C GLY A 173 -6.92 -32.57 41.29
N LYS A 174 -5.58 -32.43 41.45
CA LYS A 174 -4.56 -33.05 40.57
C LYS A 174 -4.32 -34.55 40.86
N GLN A 175 -3.58 -35.18 39.93
CA GLN A 175 -2.76 -36.42 40.03
C GLN A 175 -3.43 -37.74 39.62
N PRO A 176 -2.66 -38.78 39.19
CA PRO A 176 -1.32 -38.78 38.56
C PRO A 176 -1.21 -39.66 37.28
N ASN A 177 -0.16 -39.44 36.47
CA ASN A 177 0.21 -40.36 35.39
C ASN A 177 0.96 -41.60 35.90
N LYS A 178 0.41 -42.79 35.61
CA LYS A 178 1.04 -44.13 35.57
C LYS A 178 0.19 -44.96 34.58
N GLN A 179 0.74 -45.83 33.74
CA GLN A 179 2.11 -46.38 33.64
C GLN A 179 2.41 -46.74 32.18
#